data_AF-A0A4Q8UET1-F1
#
_entry.id   AF-A0A4Q8UET1-F1
#
_cell.length_a   1.000
_cell.length_b   1.000
_cell.length_c   1.000
_cell.angle_alpha   90.00
_cell.angle_beta   90.00
_cell.angle_gamma   90.00
#
_symmetry.space_group_name_H-M   'P 1'
#
loop_
_entity.id
_entity.type
_entity.pdbx_description
1 polymer ?
#
loop_
_entity_poly.entity_id
_entity_poly.type
_entity_poly.pdbx_seq_one_letter_code
_entity_poly.pdbx_strand_id
1 'polypeptide(L)'
;MTKTVPQPHCDVRPQTRPLLRPDLSPARDRLIRLLRLKWVNGTVLHYWFLDGPAPQKEAVRKAFKEWKDLGIGLVFTEVADRSESEVRIAFDQADGSWSYVGRDVLSISANEPTMNFGWDLTDDYGRTTALHEIGHTLGMPHEHQNPFAGIVWDEPKVYAYFTGAPNHWTPEQTLHNVLRKIDVSEVEGSPWDPDSVMEYWFPAGLITEPARFKTGLKPPGGLSDADKEWVRRFFPTLEPTVPVLLPFQSVPLSLSPAGQADFSIQPQASRTYEIATFGTSDTVLVLFEEIDGELRFVAGDDDSGEDRNSRVSAKLFQGRNYVVRVRLYWAGESGQTAVMYW
;
A
#
# COMPACT_ATOMS: atom_id res chain seq x y z
N MET A 1 -15.78 -26.81 28.14
CA MET A 1 -15.88 -25.95 26.93
C MET A 1 -15.16 -24.66 27.24
N THR A 2 -13.93 -24.50 26.76
CA THR A 2 -13.20 -23.23 26.84
C THR A 2 -14.01 -22.22 26.03
N LYS A 3 -14.58 -21.20 26.68
CA LYS A 3 -15.19 -20.07 25.98
C LYS A 3 -14.06 -19.42 25.16
N THR A 4 -14.11 -19.57 23.84
CA THR A 4 -13.26 -18.78 22.94
C THR A 4 -13.59 -17.32 23.19
N VAL A 5 -12.61 -16.57 23.68
CA VAL A 5 -12.72 -15.11 23.80
C VAL A 5 -12.88 -14.57 22.37
N PRO A 6 -13.93 -13.78 22.08
CA PRO A 6 -14.10 -13.19 20.75
C PRO A 6 -12.89 -12.29 20.44
N GLN A 7 -12.28 -12.49 19.28
CA GLN A 7 -11.16 -11.66 18.83
C GLN A 7 -11.70 -10.33 18.27
N PRO A 8 -10.97 -9.21 18.47
CA PRO A 8 -11.33 -7.94 17.84
C PRO A 8 -11.17 -8.01 16.32
N HIS A 9 -11.57 -6.94 15.63
CA HIS A 9 -11.32 -6.78 14.20
C HIS A 9 -10.75 -5.39 13.98
N CYS A 10 -9.93 -5.26 12.95
CA CYS A 10 -9.31 -4.00 12.60
C CYS A 10 -10.33 -3.03 12.02
N ASP A 11 -10.05 -1.73 12.08
CA ASP A 11 -10.84 -0.69 11.45
C ASP A 11 -10.09 -0.20 10.20
N VAL A 12 -10.80 0.14 9.13
CA VAL A 12 -10.15 0.74 7.95
C VAL A 12 -10.35 2.24 7.99
N ARG A 13 -9.23 2.98 8.00
CA ARG A 13 -9.32 4.43 7.88
C ARG A 13 -9.86 4.83 6.50
N PRO A 14 -10.71 5.87 6.41
CA PRO A 14 -11.24 6.33 5.14
C PRO A 14 -10.13 6.58 4.12
N GLN A 15 -10.22 5.92 2.98
CA GLN A 15 -9.29 6.12 1.87
C GLN A 15 -9.62 7.41 1.14
N THR A 16 -8.58 8.11 0.68
CA THR A 16 -8.78 9.25 -0.21
C THR A 16 -9.31 8.75 -1.55
N ARG A 17 -10.40 9.33 -2.05
CA ARG A 17 -10.92 9.04 -3.40
C ARG A 17 -10.88 10.30 -4.24
N PRO A 18 -9.84 10.51 -5.05
CA PRO A 18 -9.79 11.65 -5.92
C PRO A 18 -10.95 11.59 -6.91
N LEU A 19 -11.52 12.76 -7.21
CA LEU A 19 -12.47 12.92 -8.29
C LEU A 19 -11.69 12.85 -9.61
N LEU A 20 -11.72 11.70 -10.25
CA LEU A 20 -11.18 11.52 -11.58
C LEU A 20 -12.11 12.14 -12.62
N ARG A 21 -11.56 12.48 -13.78
CA ARG A 21 -12.34 13.06 -14.87
C ARG A 21 -13.44 12.10 -15.35
N PRO A 22 -14.64 12.60 -15.68
CA PRO A 22 -15.77 11.77 -16.06
C PRO A 22 -15.63 11.12 -17.45
N ASP A 23 -14.70 11.59 -18.29
CA ASP A 23 -14.47 11.11 -19.66
C ASP A 23 -13.37 10.05 -19.79
N LEU A 24 -12.77 9.60 -18.67
CA LEU A 24 -11.81 8.50 -18.68
C LEU A 24 -12.49 7.19 -19.13
N SER A 25 -11.76 6.40 -19.93
CA SER A 25 -12.23 5.05 -20.25
C SER A 25 -12.28 4.20 -18.97
N PRO A 26 -13.22 3.25 -18.83
CA PRO A 26 -13.33 2.40 -17.63
C PRO A 26 -12.03 1.64 -17.31
N ALA A 27 -11.24 1.27 -18.33
CA ALA A 27 -9.97 0.60 -18.15
C ALA A 27 -8.89 1.54 -17.58
N ARG A 28 -8.85 2.81 -18.03
CA ARG A 28 -7.94 3.85 -17.53
C ARG A 28 -8.27 4.23 -16.09
N ASP A 29 -9.55 4.50 -15.79
CA ASP A 29 -10.04 4.81 -14.43
C ASP A 29 -9.67 3.70 -13.44
N ARG A 30 -9.91 2.43 -13.80
CA ARG A 30 -9.52 1.26 -13.00
C ARG A 30 -8.03 1.23 -12.68
N LEU A 31 -7.16 1.40 -13.67
CA LEU A 31 -5.72 1.30 -13.45
C LEU A 31 -5.19 2.44 -12.56
N ILE A 32 -5.70 3.66 -12.75
CA ILE A 32 -5.35 4.80 -11.89
C ILE A 32 -5.76 4.51 -10.44
N ARG A 33 -7.00 4.06 -10.20
CA ARG A 33 -7.50 3.74 -8.85
C ARG A 33 -6.72 2.62 -8.18
N LEU A 34 -6.41 1.56 -8.92
CA LEU A 34 -5.65 0.41 -8.42
C LEU A 34 -4.22 0.78 -8.03
N LEU A 35 -3.54 1.58 -8.87
CA LEU A 35 -2.10 1.79 -8.77
C LEU A 35 -1.72 3.03 -7.96
N ARG A 36 -2.60 4.03 -7.82
CA ARG A 36 -2.33 5.26 -7.04
C ARG A 36 -1.95 5.00 -5.59
N LEU A 37 -2.49 3.94 -4.98
CA LEU A 37 -2.19 3.58 -3.60
C LEU A 37 -0.86 2.83 -3.48
N LYS A 38 -0.28 2.33 -4.57
CA LYS A 38 0.95 1.55 -4.50
C LYS A 38 2.16 2.47 -4.44
N TRP A 39 3.10 2.14 -3.57
CA TRP A 39 4.42 2.77 -3.57
C TRP A 39 5.14 2.49 -4.89
N VAL A 40 6.04 3.39 -5.31
CA VAL A 40 6.99 3.04 -6.38
C VAL A 40 7.96 2.01 -5.80
N ASN A 41 8.26 0.96 -6.57
CA ASN A 41 9.14 -0.10 -6.06
C ASN A 41 10.54 0.46 -5.74
N GLY A 42 11.15 -0.07 -4.69
CA GLY A 42 12.41 0.41 -4.16
C GLY A 42 12.33 1.63 -3.26
N THR A 43 11.14 2.13 -2.96
CA THR A 43 10.96 3.17 -1.94
C THR A 43 11.49 2.67 -0.60
N VAL A 44 12.24 3.53 0.10
CA VAL A 44 12.58 3.35 1.50
C VAL A 44 11.44 3.93 2.32
N LEU A 45 10.70 3.06 3.00
CA LEU A 45 9.63 3.45 3.91
C LEU A 45 10.21 3.55 5.31
N HIS A 46 10.31 4.78 5.80
CA HIS A 46 10.78 5.06 7.13
C HIS A 46 9.61 4.93 8.09
N TYR A 47 9.79 4.13 9.14
CA TYR A 47 8.80 3.97 10.19
C TYR A 47 9.34 4.44 11.53
N TRP A 48 8.44 4.99 12.34
CA TRP A 48 8.73 5.46 13.68
C TRP A 48 7.62 5.05 14.64
N PHE A 49 8.00 4.69 15.86
CA PHE A 49 7.06 4.34 16.92
C PHE A 49 6.80 5.54 17.83
N LEU A 50 5.53 5.95 17.99
CA LEU A 50 5.13 7.05 18.86
C LEU A 50 5.60 6.85 20.30
N ASP A 51 5.05 5.81 20.91
CA ASP A 51 5.39 5.30 22.23
C ASP A 51 4.74 3.92 22.32
N GLY A 52 5.29 3.00 23.12
CA GLY A 52 4.67 1.69 23.27
C GLY A 52 5.57 0.64 23.92
N PRO A 53 5.01 -0.51 24.32
CA PRO A 53 5.75 -1.56 24.98
C PRO A 53 6.83 -2.15 24.07
N ALA A 54 8.06 -2.31 24.58
CA ALA A 54 9.17 -2.89 23.81
C ALA A 54 8.84 -4.26 23.17
N PRO A 55 8.12 -5.19 23.82
CA PRO A 55 7.73 -6.45 23.19
C PRO A 55 6.81 -6.28 21.97
N GLN A 56 5.92 -5.29 21.99
CA GLN A 56 5.01 -5.02 20.85
C GLN A 56 5.75 -4.33 19.70
N LYS A 57 6.63 -3.36 20.00
CA LYS A 57 7.54 -2.78 18.98
C LYS A 57 8.36 -3.87 18.29
N GLU A 58 8.86 -4.84 19.05
CA GLU A 58 9.61 -5.97 18.51
C GLU A 58 8.74 -6.89 17.63
N ALA A 59 7.47 -7.12 17.98
CA ALA A 59 6.54 -7.86 17.13
C ALA A 59 6.33 -7.17 15.78
N VAL A 60 6.18 -5.83 15.77
CA VAL A 60 6.05 -5.04 14.54
C VAL A 60 7.32 -5.11 13.68
N ARG A 61 8.51 -4.98 14.30
CA ARG A 61 9.80 -5.16 13.58
C ARG A 61 9.89 -6.52 12.90
N LYS A 62 9.51 -7.59 13.59
CA LYS A 62 9.48 -8.95 13.04
C LYS A 62 8.51 -9.06 11.86
N ALA A 63 7.34 -8.41 11.94
CA ALA A 63 6.39 -8.39 10.85
C ALA A 63 6.92 -7.62 9.61
N PHE A 64 7.57 -6.47 9.79
CA PHE A 64 8.28 -5.79 8.69
C PHE A 64 9.37 -6.68 8.09
N LYS A 65 10.14 -7.37 8.94
CA LYS A 65 11.17 -8.31 8.50
C LYS A 65 10.57 -9.45 7.68
N GLU A 66 9.45 -10.02 8.10
CA GLU A 66 8.77 -11.11 7.38
C GLU A 66 8.34 -10.69 5.97
N TRP A 67 7.76 -9.50 5.82
CA TRP A 67 7.49 -8.91 4.50
C TRP A 67 8.77 -8.71 3.69
N LYS A 68 9.84 -8.21 4.32
CA LYS A 68 11.12 -7.96 3.62
C LYS A 68 11.83 -9.24 3.19
N ASP A 69 11.76 -10.30 3.99
CA ASP A 69 12.38 -11.60 3.74
C ASP A 69 11.78 -12.30 2.49
N LEU A 70 10.64 -11.82 1.97
CA LEU A 70 10.09 -12.27 0.70
C LEU A 70 10.94 -11.87 -0.53
N GLY A 71 11.96 -11.02 -0.33
CA GLY A 71 12.85 -10.54 -1.38
C GLY A 71 12.30 -9.33 -2.14
N ILE A 72 11.36 -8.60 -1.56
CA ILE A 72 10.74 -7.45 -2.24
C ILE A 72 11.69 -6.26 -2.36
N GLY A 73 11.44 -5.41 -3.35
CA GLY A 73 12.26 -4.23 -3.63
C GLY A 73 12.08 -3.09 -2.61
N LEU A 74 10.93 -2.97 -1.95
CA LEU A 74 10.73 -2.00 -0.87
C LEU A 74 11.71 -2.22 0.28
N VAL A 75 12.11 -1.13 0.93
CA VAL A 75 13.00 -1.14 2.11
C VAL A 75 12.23 -0.56 3.28
N PHE A 76 12.41 -1.14 4.47
CA PHE A 76 11.81 -0.63 5.71
C PHE A 76 12.93 -0.20 6.65
N THR A 77 12.91 1.06 7.06
CA THR A 77 13.95 1.63 7.94
C THR A 77 13.30 2.22 9.18
N GLU A 78 13.67 1.73 10.36
CA GLU A 78 13.27 2.40 11.60
C GLU A 78 14.10 3.67 11.78
N VAL A 79 13.44 4.80 12.01
CA VAL A 79 14.11 6.07 12.30
C VAL A 79 13.93 6.46 13.76
N ALA A 80 14.81 7.35 14.24
CA ALA A 80 14.75 7.84 15.62
C ALA A 80 13.84 9.07 15.79
N ASP A 81 13.60 9.82 14.72
CA ASP A 81 12.79 11.04 14.72
C ASP A 81 11.53 10.84 13.87
N ARG A 82 10.39 11.25 14.40
CA ARG A 82 9.11 11.25 13.71
C ARG A 82 9.15 12.08 12.43
N SER A 83 9.90 13.19 12.38
CA SER A 83 9.99 14.03 11.18
C SER A 83 10.62 13.32 9.98
N GLU A 84 11.34 12.23 10.23
CA GLU A 84 12.00 11.40 9.24
C GLU A 84 11.15 10.18 8.83
N SER A 85 9.87 10.12 9.21
CA SER A 85 9.01 8.94 9.01
C SER A 85 7.78 9.20 8.16
N GLU A 86 7.58 8.37 7.14
CA GLU A 86 6.29 8.27 6.45
C GLU A 86 5.28 7.50 7.30
N VAL A 87 5.71 6.38 7.91
CA VAL A 87 4.84 5.47 8.69
C VAL A 87 5.01 5.74 10.18
N ARG A 88 3.93 6.17 10.85
CA ARG A 88 3.93 6.57 12.26
C ARG A 88 3.03 5.64 13.05
N ILE A 89 3.62 4.81 13.92
CA ILE A 89 2.97 3.66 14.53
C ILE A 89 2.65 3.93 16.00
N ALA A 90 1.36 3.90 16.33
CA ALA A 90 0.82 4.02 17.68
C ALA A 90 0.40 2.66 18.26
N PHE A 91 0.19 2.63 19.58
CA PHE A 91 -0.25 1.45 20.34
C PHE A 91 -1.41 1.81 21.29
N ASP A 92 -2.38 2.57 20.79
CA ASP A 92 -3.55 3.01 21.56
C ASP A 92 -4.62 1.90 21.59
N GLN A 93 -4.79 1.27 22.75
CA GLN A 93 -5.78 0.21 22.95
C GLN A 93 -7.23 0.68 22.87
N ALA A 94 -7.49 1.99 22.98
CA ALA A 94 -8.83 2.55 22.86
C ALA A 94 -9.25 2.79 21.40
N ASP A 95 -8.32 2.75 20.45
CA ASP A 95 -8.54 3.12 19.04
C ASP A 95 -8.47 1.92 18.07
N GLY A 96 -8.53 0.69 18.60
CA GLY A 96 -8.49 -0.54 17.78
C GLY A 96 -7.19 -0.71 17.00
N SER A 97 -7.13 -1.62 16.02
CA SER A 97 -5.98 -1.72 15.11
C SER A 97 -6.39 -1.25 13.72
N TRP A 98 -5.52 -0.50 13.05
CA TRP A 98 -5.79 0.07 11.74
C TRP A 98 -4.51 0.60 11.08
N SER A 99 -4.56 0.77 9.76
CA SER A 99 -3.53 1.44 8.96
C SER A 99 -4.18 2.18 7.80
N TYR A 100 -3.60 3.32 7.41
CA TYR A 100 -3.89 3.88 6.09
C TYR A 100 -3.35 2.95 5.00
N VAL A 101 -3.99 3.01 3.83
CA VAL A 101 -3.68 2.09 2.73
C VAL A 101 -2.66 2.71 1.79
N GLY A 102 -1.48 2.10 1.71
CA GLY A 102 -0.48 2.48 0.72
C GLY A 102 -0.02 3.93 0.84
N ARG A 103 0.01 4.64 -0.28
CA ARG A 103 0.42 6.05 -0.36
C ARG A 103 -0.53 7.05 0.30
N ASP A 104 -1.72 6.65 0.74
CA ASP A 104 -2.59 7.55 1.53
C ASP A 104 -1.90 7.98 2.84
N VAL A 105 -0.94 7.20 3.33
CA VAL A 105 -0.02 7.54 4.43
C VAL A 105 0.61 8.93 4.26
N LEU A 106 0.94 9.33 3.01
CA LEU A 106 1.57 10.62 2.70
C LEU A 106 0.62 11.81 2.85
N SER A 107 -0.70 11.59 2.89
CA SER A 107 -1.70 12.64 3.06
C SER A 107 -1.97 13.00 4.52
N ILE A 108 -1.41 12.22 5.44
CA ILE A 108 -1.65 12.35 6.88
C ILE A 108 -0.64 13.30 7.49
N SER A 109 -1.10 14.17 8.40
CA SER A 109 -0.23 15.12 9.09
C SER A 109 0.95 14.41 9.75
N ALA A 110 2.13 15.03 9.68
CA ALA A 110 3.34 14.51 10.32
C ALA A 110 3.20 14.35 11.86
N ASN A 111 2.17 14.96 12.47
CA ASN A 111 1.88 14.85 13.89
C ASN A 111 0.91 13.72 14.26
N GLU A 112 0.29 13.05 13.29
CA GLU A 112 -0.75 12.06 13.50
C GLU A 112 -0.24 10.64 13.17
N PRO A 113 -0.68 9.59 13.88
CA PRO A 113 -0.34 8.22 13.52
C PRO A 113 -0.91 7.86 12.15
N THR A 114 -0.21 6.97 11.45
CA THR A 114 -0.68 6.40 10.17
C THR A 114 -1.03 4.91 10.31
N MET A 115 -0.71 4.33 11.46
CA MET A 115 -1.01 2.97 11.86
C MET A 115 -1.17 2.92 13.38
N ASN A 116 -2.07 2.10 13.88
CA ASN A 116 -2.26 1.85 15.30
C ASN A 116 -2.46 0.36 15.58
N PHE A 117 -1.99 -0.08 16.75
CA PHE A 117 -2.25 -1.41 17.28
C PHE A 117 -3.00 -1.33 18.60
N GLY A 118 -4.22 -1.86 18.62
CA GLY A 118 -5.15 -1.73 19.74
C GLY A 118 -5.12 -2.88 20.76
N TRP A 119 -4.27 -3.89 20.55
CA TRP A 119 -4.17 -5.06 21.42
C TRP A 119 -2.76 -5.65 21.43
N ASP A 120 -2.55 -6.69 22.23
CA ASP A 120 -1.26 -7.35 22.36
C ASP A 120 -0.84 -8.01 21.03
N LEU A 121 0.38 -7.71 20.59
CA LEU A 121 0.98 -8.22 19.36
C LEU A 121 1.87 -9.46 19.58
N THR A 122 2.03 -9.89 20.83
CA THR A 122 3.01 -10.92 21.20
C THR A 122 2.49 -12.36 21.12
N ASP A 123 1.19 -12.55 20.87
CA ASP A 123 0.58 -13.85 20.57
C ASP A 123 0.38 -14.06 19.05
N ASP A 124 -0.10 -15.24 18.65
CA ASP A 124 -0.27 -15.58 17.23
C ASP A 124 -1.26 -14.68 16.50
N TYR A 125 -2.32 -14.24 17.21
CA TYR A 125 -3.34 -13.36 16.64
C TYR A 125 -2.79 -11.95 16.45
N GLY A 126 -2.12 -11.41 17.46
CA GLY A 126 -1.45 -10.14 17.44
C GLY A 126 -0.33 -10.06 16.39
N ARG A 127 0.48 -11.13 16.24
CA ARG A 127 1.43 -11.22 15.13
C ARG A 127 0.73 -11.13 13.77
N THR A 128 -0.42 -11.81 13.61
CA THR A 128 -1.21 -11.77 12.38
C THR A 128 -1.75 -10.36 12.13
N THR A 129 -2.22 -9.67 13.17
CA THR A 129 -2.60 -8.25 13.09
C THR A 129 -1.42 -7.37 12.62
N ALA A 130 -0.22 -7.56 13.14
CA ALA A 130 0.94 -6.78 12.71
C ALA A 130 1.26 -6.97 11.20
N LEU A 131 1.17 -8.21 10.69
CA LEU A 131 1.34 -8.48 9.27
C LEU A 131 0.22 -7.84 8.42
N HIS A 132 -1.02 -7.91 8.91
CA HIS A 132 -2.21 -7.34 8.27
C HIS A 132 -2.12 -5.82 8.11
N GLU A 133 -1.81 -5.09 9.19
CA GLU A 133 -1.71 -3.63 9.14
C GLU A 133 -0.54 -3.17 8.26
N ILE A 134 0.58 -3.89 8.29
CA ILE A 134 1.68 -3.62 7.34
C ILE A 134 1.22 -3.91 5.91
N GLY A 135 0.44 -4.97 5.66
CA GLY A 135 -0.18 -5.25 4.36
C GLY A 135 -1.01 -4.07 3.83
N HIS A 136 -1.81 -3.43 4.68
CA HIS A 136 -2.48 -2.17 4.35
C HIS A 136 -1.49 -1.06 3.98
N THR A 137 -0.43 -0.85 4.76
CA THR A 137 0.64 0.11 4.40
C THR A 137 1.31 -0.22 3.05
N LEU A 138 1.37 -1.49 2.64
CA LEU A 138 1.85 -1.90 1.31
C LEU A 138 0.82 -1.67 0.18
N GLY A 139 -0.42 -1.34 0.55
CA GLY A 139 -1.51 -1.03 -0.36
C GLY A 139 -2.48 -2.19 -0.59
N MET A 140 -2.46 -3.23 0.25
CA MET A 140 -3.40 -4.35 0.15
C MET A 140 -4.75 -3.96 0.80
N PRO A 141 -5.88 -4.16 0.12
CA PRO A 141 -7.20 -3.99 0.73
C PRO A 141 -7.62 -5.28 1.46
N HIS A 142 -8.80 -5.26 2.11
CA HIS A 142 -9.37 -6.47 2.69
C HIS A 142 -9.86 -7.47 1.65
N GLU A 143 -9.63 -8.75 1.95
CA GLU A 143 -9.91 -9.85 1.02
C GLU A 143 -11.40 -10.24 1.02
N HIS A 144 -12.12 -10.12 2.14
CA HIS A 144 -13.58 -10.38 2.18
C HIS A 144 -14.40 -9.35 1.42
N GLN A 145 -13.84 -8.16 1.21
CA GLN A 145 -14.45 -7.09 0.43
C GLN A 145 -14.17 -7.23 -1.08
N ASN A 146 -13.36 -8.22 -1.48
CA ASN A 146 -13.12 -8.56 -2.88
C ASN A 146 -14.47 -8.83 -3.58
N PRO A 147 -14.80 -8.14 -4.68
CA PRO A 147 -16.05 -8.35 -5.41
C PRO A 147 -16.16 -9.76 -6.01
N PHE A 148 -15.05 -10.47 -6.17
CA PHE A 148 -15.00 -11.85 -6.65
C PHE A 148 -15.05 -12.92 -5.54
N ALA A 149 -15.21 -12.52 -4.27
CA ALA A 149 -15.27 -13.45 -3.14
C ALA A 149 -16.51 -14.36 -3.15
N GLY A 150 -17.59 -13.95 -3.81
CA GLY A 150 -18.85 -14.69 -3.77
C GLY A 150 -19.46 -14.81 -2.36
N ILE A 151 -18.94 -14.04 -1.39
CA ILE A 151 -19.49 -14.00 -0.03
C ILE A 151 -20.87 -13.34 -0.07
N VAL A 152 -21.87 -14.07 0.39
CA VAL A 152 -23.20 -13.55 0.70
C VAL A 152 -23.34 -13.51 2.22
N TRP A 153 -23.69 -12.35 2.74
CA TRP A 153 -23.81 -12.10 4.18
C TRP A 153 -25.25 -12.33 4.68
N ASP A 154 -25.39 -12.80 5.91
CA ASP A 154 -26.61 -12.61 6.71
C ASP A 154 -26.50 -11.23 7.39
N GLU A 155 -26.79 -10.16 6.64
CA GLU A 155 -26.53 -8.78 7.09
C GLU A 155 -27.11 -8.45 8.47
N PRO A 156 -28.36 -8.83 8.83
CA PRO A 156 -28.89 -8.60 10.17
C PRO A 156 -28.02 -9.21 11.27
N LYS A 157 -27.47 -10.41 11.06
CA LYS A 157 -26.56 -11.05 12.01
C LYS A 157 -25.18 -10.39 12.02
N VAL A 158 -24.68 -9.94 10.87
CA VAL A 158 -23.42 -9.19 10.79
C VAL A 158 -23.51 -7.92 11.63
N TYR A 159 -24.54 -7.10 11.43
CA TYR A 159 -24.75 -5.89 12.25
C TYR A 159 -24.90 -6.21 13.73
N ALA A 160 -25.71 -7.22 14.08
CA ALA A 160 -25.90 -7.63 15.47
C ALA A 160 -24.60 -8.11 16.13
N TYR A 161 -23.73 -8.79 15.37
CA TYR A 161 -22.45 -9.27 15.85
C TYR A 161 -21.46 -8.12 16.12
N PHE A 162 -21.24 -7.24 15.14
CA PHE A 162 -20.23 -6.17 15.23
C PHE A 162 -20.62 -5.00 16.13
N THR A 163 -21.92 -4.81 16.42
CA THR A 163 -22.38 -3.88 17.47
C THR A 163 -22.01 -4.38 18.89
N GLY A 164 -21.79 -5.68 19.04
CA GLY A 164 -21.39 -6.30 20.29
C GLY A 164 -19.90 -6.12 20.61
N ALA A 165 -19.50 -6.59 21.80
CA ALA A 165 -18.10 -6.66 22.18
C ALA A 165 -17.35 -7.68 21.30
N PRO A 166 -16.05 -7.44 20.98
CA PRO A 166 -15.22 -6.33 21.48
C PRO A 166 -15.23 -5.08 20.59
N ASN A 167 -15.83 -5.13 19.39
CA ASN A 167 -15.72 -4.06 18.39
C ASN A 167 -16.61 -2.84 18.69
N HIS A 168 -17.84 -3.05 19.15
CA HIS A 168 -18.80 -1.98 19.44
C HIS A 168 -19.03 -1.01 18.26
N TRP A 169 -19.01 -1.52 17.03
CA TRP A 169 -19.12 -0.71 15.83
C TRP A 169 -20.51 -0.17 15.60
N THR A 170 -20.58 1.04 15.04
CA THR A 170 -21.83 1.56 14.48
C THR A 170 -22.23 0.79 13.23
N PRO A 171 -23.50 0.89 12.78
CA PRO A 171 -23.91 0.34 11.49
C PRO A 171 -23.05 0.85 10.33
N GLU A 172 -22.65 2.12 10.34
CA GLU A 172 -21.82 2.72 9.29
C GLU A 172 -20.41 2.11 9.26
N GLN A 173 -19.81 1.88 10.44
CA GLN A 173 -18.52 1.19 10.53
C GLN A 173 -18.62 -0.27 10.05
N THR A 174 -19.67 -0.99 10.46
CA THR A 174 -19.89 -2.37 10.01
C THR A 174 -20.11 -2.44 8.49
N LEU A 175 -20.87 -1.50 7.93
CA LEU A 175 -21.06 -1.38 6.50
C LEU A 175 -19.71 -1.14 5.80
N HIS A 176 -18.92 -0.18 6.30
CA HIS A 176 -17.64 0.19 5.70
C HIS A 176 -16.59 -0.93 5.75
N ASN A 177 -16.43 -1.56 6.92
CA ASN A 177 -15.36 -2.51 7.20
C ASN A 177 -15.69 -3.94 6.74
N VAL A 178 -16.97 -4.31 6.67
CA VAL A 178 -17.38 -5.71 6.43
C VAL A 178 -18.23 -5.87 5.18
N LEU A 179 -19.37 -5.17 5.11
CA LEU A 179 -20.40 -5.48 4.13
C LEU A 179 -20.13 -4.87 2.75
N ARG A 180 -19.52 -3.69 2.74
CA ARG A 180 -19.16 -2.98 1.50
C ARG A 180 -18.19 -3.81 0.69
N LYS A 181 -18.47 -3.95 -0.60
CA LYS A 181 -17.51 -4.47 -1.58
C LYS A 181 -16.64 -3.35 -2.12
N ILE A 182 -15.37 -3.65 -2.32
CA ILE A 182 -14.46 -2.77 -3.04
C ILE A 182 -14.93 -2.69 -4.48
N ASP A 183 -14.78 -1.52 -5.09
CA ASP A 183 -15.15 -1.34 -6.49
C ASP A 183 -14.31 -2.27 -7.37
N VAL A 184 -14.90 -2.86 -8.42
CA VAL A 184 -14.16 -3.70 -9.37
C VAL A 184 -13.02 -2.96 -10.07
N SER A 185 -13.10 -1.62 -10.10
CA SER A 185 -12.04 -0.72 -10.57
C SER A 185 -10.88 -0.54 -9.57
N GLU A 186 -11.03 -0.95 -8.31
CA GLU A 186 -10.03 -0.78 -7.25
C GLU A 186 -9.33 -2.09 -6.85
N VAL A 187 -9.82 -3.23 -7.34
CA VAL A 187 -9.20 -4.55 -7.12
C VAL A 187 -8.53 -5.10 -8.38
N GLU A 188 -7.48 -5.89 -8.15
CA GLU A 188 -7.03 -6.84 -9.18
C GLU A 188 -8.17 -7.84 -9.43
N GLY A 189 -8.30 -8.33 -10.66
CA GLY A 189 -9.26 -9.41 -10.97
C GLY A 189 -8.85 -10.76 -10.36
N SER A 190 -8.07 -10.77 -9.28
CA SER A 190 -7.57 -11.97 -8.64
C SER A 190 -8.73 -12.75 -8.00
N PRO A 191 -8.67 -14.09 -8.06
CA PRO A 191 -9.56 -14.93 -7.27
C PRO A 191 -9.42 -14.59 -5.78
N TRP A 192 -10.53 -14.68 -5.07
CA TRP A 192 -10.56 -14.50 -3.62
C TRP A 192 -9.74 -15.56 -2.89
N ASP A 193 -8.90 -15.12 -1.96
CA ASP A 193 -8.07 -15.97 -1.10
C ASP A 193 -8.57 -15.97 0.36
N PRO A 194 -9.33 -17.00 0.80
CA PRO A 194 -9.82 -17.08 2.17
C PRO A 194 -8.72 -17.34 3.22
N ASP A 195 -7.49 -17.66 2.79
CA ASP A 195 -6.35 -17.91 3.66
C ASP A 195 -5.40 -16.69 3.77
N SER A 196 -5.70 -15.60 3.05
CA SER A 196 -4.93 -14.36 3.05
C SER A 196 -4.82 -13.76 4.44
N VAL A 197 -3.67 -13.13 4.73
CA VAL A 197 -3.49 -12.31 5.92
C VAL A 197 -4.47 -11.13 5.95
N MET A 198 -4.98 -10.70 4.79
CA MET A 198 -5.94 -9.61 4.62
C MET A 198 -7.40 -10.06 4.76
N GLU A 199 -7.66 -11.35 4.93
CA GLU A 199 -8.99 -11.90 5.18
C GLU A 199 -9.33 -11.80 6.67
N TYR A 200 -10.55 -11.35 6.98
CA TYR A 200 -11.04 -11.38 8.34
C TYR A 200 -11.48 -12.78 8.76
N TRP A 201 -11.26 -13.07 10.03
CA TRP A 201 -11.95 -14.15 10.68
C TRP A 201 -13.45 -13.80 10.81
N PHE A 202 -14.34 -14.77 10.56
CA PHE A 202 -15.77 -14.64 10.83
C PHE A 202 -16.31 -15.87 11.58
N PRO A 203 -17.09 -15.68 12.65
CA PRO A 203 -17.76 -16.79 13.33
C PRO A 203 -18.84 -17.44 12.46
N ALA A 204 -19.26 -18.64 12.87
CA ALA A 204 -20.36 -19.35 12.22
C ALA A 204 -21.64 -18.52 12.18
N GLY A 205 -22.38 -18.62 11.08
CA GLY A 205 -23.71 -18.03 10.93
C GLY A 205 -23.75 -16.60 10.37
N LEU A 206 -22.61 -15.95 10.13
CA LEU A 206 -22.56 -14.64 9.46
C LEU A 206 -22.57 -14.76 7.94
N ILE A 207 -21.96 -15.81 7.40
CA ILE A 207 -21.84 -16.07 5.97
C ILE A 207 -22.90 -17.08 5.54
N THR A 208 -23.70 -16.75 4.53
CA THR A 208 -24.70 -17.65 3.94
C THR A 208 -24.16 -18.35 2.69
N GLU A 209 -23.27 -17.73 1.93
CA GLU A 209 -22.54 -18.36 0.84
C GLU A 209 -21.09 -17.88 0.79
N PRO A 210 -20.13 -18.72 0.36
CA PRO A 210 -20.32 -20.12 -0.06
C PRO A 210 -20.56 -21.07 1.14
N ALA A 211 -21.26 -22.19 0.88
CA ALA A 211 -21.75 -23.08 1.95
C ALA A 211 -20.67 -23.58 2.92
N ARG A 212 -19.42 -23.77 2.44
CA ARG A 212 -18.28 -24.19 3.26
C ARG A 212 -17.95 -23.23 4.41
N PHE A 213 -18.30 -21.95 4.29
CA PHE A 213 -18.01 -20.93 5.32
C PHE A 213 -19.22 -20.60 6.20
N LYS A 214 -20.34 -21.31 6.06
CA LYS A 214 -21.49 -21.19 7.00
C LYS A 214 -21.11 -21.51 8.44
N THR A 215 -20.14 -22.41 8.63
CA THR A 215 -19.60 -22.80 9.95
C THR A 215 -18.49 -21.88 10.46
N GLY A 216 -18.23 -20.78 9.76
CA GLY A 216 -17.20 -19.80 10.06
C GLY A 216 -16.05 -19.84 9.05
N LEU A 217 -15.36 -18.72 8.96
CA LEU A 217 -14.17 -18.51 8.15
C LEU A 217 -13.02 -18.17 9.09
N LYS A 218 -11.94 -18.95 9.06
CA LYS A 218 -10.80 -18.78 9.95
C LYS A 218 -9.51 -18.88 9.15
N PRO A 219 -8.95 -17.75 8.70
CA PRO A 219 -7.63 -17.74 8.09
C PRO A 219 -6.59 -18.35 9.04
N PRO A 220 -5.56 -19.04 8.53
CA PRO A 220 -4.56 -19.73 9.36
C PRO A 220 -3.65 -18.77 10.13
N GLY A 221 -3.57 -17.51 9.70
CA GLY A 221 -2.60 -16.52 10.17
C GLY A 221 -1.26 -16.61 9.42
N GLY A 222 -0.52 -15.49 9.36
CA GLY A 222 0.65 -15.36 8.50
C GLY A 222 0.31 -15.07 7.03
N LEU A 223 1.35 -15.01 6.18
CA LEU A 223 1.20 -14.66 4.77
C LEU A 223 0.85 -15.89 3.91
N SER A 224 -0.26 -15.82 3.17
CA SER A 224 -0.65 -16.83 2.19
C SER A 224 0.29 -16.82 0.97
N ASP A 225 0.16 -17.80 0.08
CA ASP A 225 0.93 -17.78 -1.17
C ASP A 225 0.46 -16.67 -2.11
N ALA A 226 -0.83 -16.34 -2.12
CA ALA A 226 -1.36 -15.23 -2.89
C ALA A 226 -0.83 -13.88 -2.38
N ASP A 227 -0.73 -13.69 -1.06
CA ASP A 227 -0.15 -12.49 -0.45
C ASP A 227 1.30 -12.28 -0.92
N LYS A 228 2.09 -13.36 -0.91
CA LYS A 228 3.51 -13.35 -1.32
C LYS A 228 3.66 -13.08 -2.82
N GLU A 229 2.79 -13.66 -3.65
CA GLU A 229 2.79 -13.41 -5.10
C GLU A 229 2.40 -11.97 -5.41
N TRP A 230 1.37 -11.44 -4.74
CA TRP A 230 0.90 -10.08 -4.90
C TRP A 230 2.01 -9.07 -4.60
N VAL A 231 2.67 -9.19 -3.44
CA VAL A 231 3.69 -8.23 -3.04
C VAL A 231 4.94 -8.31 -3.93
N ARG A 232 5.32 -9.51 -4.39
CA ARG A 232 6.45 -9.67 -5.33
C ARG A 232 6.14 -9.15 -6.73
N ARG A 233 4.87 -9.20 -7.17
CA ARG A 233 4.44 -8.62 -8.44
C ARG A 233 4.57 -7.09 -8.43
N PHE A 234 4.10 -6.45 -7.37
CA PHE A 234 4.15 -4.98 -7.26
C PHE A 234 5.49 -4.43 -6.82
N PHE A 235 6.24 -5.21 -6.04
CA PHE A 235 7.51 -4.79 -5.46
C PHE A 235 8.59 -5.85 -5.71
N PRO A 236 8.92 -6.18 -6.97
CA PRO A 236 9.93 -7.17 -7.28
C PRO A 236 11.31 -6.76 -6.73
N THR A 237 12.23 -7.72 -6.61
CA THR A 237 13.63 -7.42 -6.29
C THR A 237 14.18 -6.36 -7.25
N LEU A 238 14.92 -5.38 -6.72
CA LEU A 238 15.56 -4.37 -7.55
C LEU A 238 16.80 -4.93 -8.24
N GLU A 239 17.06 -4.44 -9.45
CA GLU A 239 18.35 -4.66 -10.12
C GLU A 239 19.45 -3.89 -9.38
N PRO A 240 20.65 -4.47 -9.18
CA PRO A 240 21.74 -3.81 -8.46
C PRO A 240 22.25 -2.54 -9.17
N THR A 241 22.08 -2.47 -10.48
CA THR A 241 22.54 -1.36 -11.32
C THR A 241 21.42 -0.91 -12.25
N VAL A 242 21.23 0.41 -12.33
CA VAL A 242 20.24 1.03 -13.20
C VAL A 242 20.94 1.83 -14.30
N PRO A 243 20.36 1.95 -15.50
CA PRO A 243 20.93 2.76 -16.58
C PRO A 243 21.05 4.23 -16.18
N VAL A 244 22.06 4.92 -16.71
CA VAL A 244 22.23 6.37 -16.52
C VAL A 244 21.29 7.12 -17.45
N LEU A 245 20.45 8.00 -16.89
CA LEU A 245 19.71 8.97 -17.69
C LEU A 245 20.66 10.14 -18.01
N LEU A 246 20.80 10.47 -19.29
CA LEU A 246 21.65 11.58 -19.77
C LEU A 246 20.83 12.85 -19.99
N PRO A 247 21.39 14.04 -19.69
CA PRO A 247 20.62 15.28 -19.74
C PRO A 247 20.26 15.59 -21.20
N PHE A 248 19.04 16.11 -21.41
CA PHE A 248 18.48 16.40 -22.74
C PHE A 248 18.36 15.17 -23.68
N GLN A 249 18.37 13.95 -23.15
CA GLN A 249 18.13 12.73 -23.92
C GLN A 249 16.83 12.07 -23.47
N SER A 250 15.86 12.00 -24.38
CA SER A 250 14.61 11.25 -24.15
C SER A 250 14.86 9.75 -24.28
N VAL A 251 14.55 8.99 -23.23
CA VAL A 251 14.63 7.53 -23.22
C VAL A 251 13.23 6.96 -23.35
N PRO A 252 12.91 6.23 -24.45
CA PRO A 252 11.64 5.52 -24.59
C PRO A 252 11.48 4.45 -23.51
N LEU A 253 10.27 4.34 -22.97
CA LEU A 253 9.85 3.36 -21.98
C LEU A 253 8.89 2.37 -22.64
N SER A 254 9.22 1.09 -22.57
CA SER A 254 8.34 0.00 -22.99
C SER A 254 7.90 -0.77 -21.76
N LEU A 255 6.89 -0.25 -21.06
CA LEU A 255 6.38 -0.78 -19.80
C LEU A 255 4.97 -1.37 -20.02
N SER A 256 4.71 -2.51 -19.39
CA SER A 256 3.34 -2.98 -19.16
C SER A 256 2.70 -2.18 -18.01
N PRO A 257 1.37 -2.20 -17.85
CA PRO A 257 0.73 -1.66 -16.65
C PRO A 257 1.37 -2.19 -15.36
N ALA A 258 1.52 -1.33 -14.35
CA ALA A 258 2.28 -1.54 -13.12
C ALA A 258 3.81 -1.74 -13.28
N GLY A 259 4.31 -1.83 -14.52
CA GLY A 259 5.72 -1.88 -14.84
C GLY A 259 6.45 -0.61 -14.42
N GLN A 260 7.76 -0.74 -14.17
CA GLN A 260 8.60 0.33 -13.68
C GLN A 260 9.93 0.38 -14.43
N ALA A 261 10.43 1.59 -14.67
CA ALA A 261 11.78 1.84 -15.14
C ALA A 261 12.52 2.74 -14.14
N ASP A 262 13.77 2.37 -13.85
CA ASP A 262 14.64 3.06 -12.91
C ASP A 262 15.86 3.59 -13.65
N PHE A 263 16.29 4.81 -13.32
CA PHE A 263 17.49 5.41 -13.87
C PHE A 263 18.29 6.16 -12.82
N SER A 264 19.61 6.10 -12.89
CA SER A 264 20.48 6.98 -12.10
C SER A 264 20.67 8.32 -12.80
N ILE A 265 20.72 9.40 -12.03
CA ILE A 265 21.04 10.75 -12.50
C ILE A 265 22.28 11.24 -11.74
N GLN A 266 23.26 11.72 -12.50
CA GLN A 266 24.47 12.37 -11.99
C GLN A 266 24.55 13.78 -12.58
N PRO A 267 24.12 14.82 -11.82
CA PRO A 267 24.08 16.18 -12.34
C PRO A 267 25.46 16.70 -12.70
N GLN A 268 25.59 17.24 -13.92
CA GLN A 268 26.84 17.86 -14.37
C GLN A 268 27.07 19.26 -13.77
N ALA A 269 26.03 19.90 -13.22
CA ALA A 269 26.11 21.19 -12.55
C ALA A 269 25.07 21.28 -11.43
N SER A 270 25.35 22.06 -10.39
CA SER A 270 24.38 22.32 -9.32
C SER A 270 23.34 23.36 -9.77
N ARG A 271 22.13 22.92 -10.10
CA ARG A 271 21.03 23.79 -10.53
C ARG A 271 19.66 23.11 -10.38
N THR A 272 18.60 23.85 -10.66
CA THR A 272 17.29 23.25 -10.87
C THR A 272 17.28 22.47 -12.17
N TYR A 273 16.83 21.21 -12.08
CA TYR A 273 16.56 20.34 -13.20
C TYR A 273 15.07 20.05 -13.26
N GLU A 274 14.59 19.83 -14.47
CA GLU A 274 13.27 19.31 -14.74
C GLU A 274 13.40 17.84 -15.12
N ILE A 275 12.53 17.00 -14.59
CA ILE A 275 12.43 15.59 -14.94
C ILE A 275 10.97 15.34 -15.30
N ALA A 276 10.71 14.86 -16.52
CA ALA A 276 9.33 14.62 -16.94
C ALA A 276 9.20 13.36 -17.78
N THR A 277 8.00 12.78 -17.73
CA THR A 277 7.54 11.83 -18.74
C THR A 277 6.98 12.58 -19.96
N PHE A 278 6.90 11.88 -21.09
CA PHE A 278 6.33 12.38 -22.35
C PHE A 278 5.51 11.27 -22.98
N GLY A 279 4.32 11.58 -23.45
CA GLY A 279 3.44 10.62 -24.10
C GLY A 279 1.98 10.86 -23.73
N THR A 280 1.16 9.83 -23.94
CA THR A 280 -0.26 9.78 -23.55
C THR A 280 -0.51 8.79 -22.41
N SER A 281 0.54 8.33 -21.75
CA SER A 281 0.44 7.43 -20.61
C SER A 281 0.23 8.16 -19.30
N ASP A 282 -0.48 7.51 -18.38
CA ASP A 282 -0.52 7.91 -16.97
C ASP A 282 0.66 7.26 -16.24
N THR A 283 1.43 8.08 -15.54
CA THR A 283 2.66 7.66 -14.88
C THR A 283 2.74 8.21 -13.46
N VAL A 284 3.57 7.57 -12.66
CA VAL A 284 4.13 8.20 -11.46
C VAL A 284 5.62 8.31 -11.64
N LEU A 285 6.12 9.51 -11.40
CA LEU A 285 7.54 9.82 -11.39
C LEU A 285 7.96 10.15 -9.96
N VAL A 286 8.97 9.46 -9.44
CA VAL A 286 9.54 9.74 -8.12
C VAL A 286 11.05 9.88 -8.22
N LEU A 287 11.57 10.95 -7.65
CA LEU A 287 12.99 11.26 -7.55
C LEU A 287 13.48 11.01 -6.13
N PHE A 288 14.59 10.28 -6.04
CA PHE A 288 15.33 10.02 -4.81
C PHE A 288 16.75 10.57 -4.90
N GLU A 289 17.29 11.00 -3.77
CA GLU A 289 18.71 11.30 -3.57
C GLU A 289 19.35 10.16 -2.77
N GLU A 290 20.55 9.73 -3.16
CA GLU A 290 21.32 8.79 -2.37
C GLU A 290 22.14 9.54 -1.31
N ILE A 291 21.85 9.27 -0.04
CA ILE A 291 22.53 9.84 1.13
C ILE A 291 23.01 8.67 2.00
N ASP A 292 24.32 8.58 2.21
CA ASP A 292 24.96 7.54 3.02
C ASP A 292 24.56 6.09 2.61
N GLY A 293 24.30 5.87 1.32
CA GLY A 293 23.89 4.58 0.76
C GLY A 293 22.37 4.28 0.86
N GLU A 294 21.57 5.23 1.36
CA GLU A 294 20.11 5.13 1.42
C GLU A 294 19.43 6.10 0.45
N LEU A 295 18.33 5.67 -0.17
CA LEU A 295 17.51 6.54 -1.03
C LEU A 295 16.55 7.36 -0.17
N ARG A 296 16.66 8.68 -0.24
CA ARG A 296 15.77 9.64 0.41
C ARG A 296 14.88 10.30 -0.63
N PHE A 297 13.58 10.38 -0.35
CA PHE A 297 12.62 11.02 -1.23
C PHE A 297 12.95 12.51 -1.41
N VAL A 298 12.97 12.98 -2.66
CA VAL A 298 13.17 14.40 -2.98
C VAL A 298 11.85 15.02 -3.44
N ALA A 299 11.21 14.38 -4.43
CA ALA A 299 9.97 14.85 -5.02
C ALA A 299 9.31 13.73 -5.82
N GLY A 300 8.00 13.85 -6.02
CA GLY A 300 7.26 12.95 -6.90
C GLY A 300 6.04 13.65 -7.47
N ASP A 301 5.62 13.21 -8.64
CA ASP A 301 4.40 13.66 -9.30
C ASP A 301 3.64 12.45 -9.81
N ASP A 302 2.34 12.47 -9.55
CA ASP A 302 1.36 11.54 -10.08
C ASP A 302 0.46 12.39 -10.96
N ASP A 303 0.54 12.20 -12.28
CA ASP A 303 -0.30 12.94 -13.23
C ASP A 303 -1.81 12.70 -13.01
N SER A 304 -2.19 11.81 -12.08
CA SER A 304 -3.53 11.69 -11.49
C SER A 304 -4.63 11.39 -12.52
N GLY A 305 -4.27 10.87 -13.69
CA GLY A 305 -5.22 10.68 -14.78
C GLY A 305 -5.56 11.94 -15.56
N GLU A 306 -4.83 13.04 -15.35
CA GLU A 306 -4.96 14.24 -16.17
C GLU A 306 -4.24 14.02 -17.51
N ASP A 307 -4.66 14.72 -18.58
CA ASP A 307 -3.96 14.63 -19.88
C ASP A 307 -2.65 15.44 -19.88
N ARG A 308 -1.88 15.32 -18.78
CA ARG A 308 -0.54 15.89 -18.60
C ARG A 308 0.43 14.76 -18.25
N ASN A 309 1.71 15.02 -18.46
CA ASN A 309 2.75 14.10 -18.04
C ASN A 309 3.20 14.42 -16.61
N SER A 310 3.65 13.39 -15.89
CA SER A 310 4.31 13.55 -14.59
C SER A 310 5.60 14.35 -14.73
N ARG A 311 5.76 15.36 -13.88
CA ARG A 311 6.90 16.27 -13.90
C ARG A 311 7.36 16.68 -12.50
N VAL A 312 8.65 16.55 -12.26
CA VAL A 312 9.33 17.00 -11.04
C VAL A 312 10.31 18.12 -11.40
N SER A 313 10.27 19.21 -10.62
CA SER A 313 11.27 20.28 -10.64
C SER A 313 12.03 20.27 -9.32
N ALA A 314 13.34 20.02 -9.36
CA ALA A 314 14.15 19.89 -8.16
C ALA A 314 15.56 20.45 -8.36
N LYS A 315 16.13 21.06 -7.31
CA LYS A 315 17.53 21.48 -7.30
C LYS A 315 18.41 20.27 -7.02
N LEU A 316 19.19 19.87 -8.02
CA LEU A 316 20.17 18.79 -7.89
C LEU A 316 21.57 19.36 -7.72
N PHE A 317 22.42 18.69 -6.97
CA PHE A 317 23.78 19.12 -6.69
C PHE A 317 24.79 18.25 -7.44
N GLN A 318 25.76 18.91 -8.09
CA GLN A 318 26.87 18.23 -8.74
C GLN A 318 27.65 17.37 -7.73
N GLY A 319 28.04 16.17 -8.15
CA GLY A 319 28.77 15.22 -7.30
C GLY A 319 27.90 14.39 -6.37
N ARG A 320 26.57 14.57 -6.40
CA ARG A 320 25.60 13.70 -5.72
C ARG A 320 24.95 12.73 -6.71
N ASN A 321 24.45 11.62 -6.19
CA ASN A 321 23.73 10.61 -6.97
C ASN A 321 22.24 10.68 -6.68
N TYR A 322 21.46 10.52 -7.74
CA TYR A 322 20.00 10.50 -7.67
C TYR A 322 19.48 9.28 -8.43
N VAL A 323 18.30 8.80 -8.05
CA VAL A 323 17.57 7.77 -8.78
C VAL A 323 16.19 8.32 -9.11
N VAL A 324 15.84 8.34 -10.40
CA VAL A 324 14.47 8.56 -10.84
C VAL A 324 13.82 7.22 -11.14
N ARG A 325 12.58 7.07 -10.69
CA ARG A 325 11.76 5.90 -10.97
C ARG A 325 10.46 6.32 -11.60
N VAL A 326 10.10 5.64 -12.68
CA VAL A 326 8.87 5.88 -13.43
C VAL A 326 8.05 4.60 -13.40
N ARG A 327 6.87 4.65 -12.79
CA ARG A 327 5.88 3.57 -12.84
C ARG A 327 4.78 3.92 -13.82
N LEU A 328 4.43 2.98 -14.68
CA LEU A 328 3.33 3.13 -15.63
C LEU A 328 2.01 2.69 -14.98
N TYR A 329 1.01 3.57 -15.00
CA TYR A 329 -0.36 3.22 -14.63
C TYR A 329 -1.14 2.73 -15.85
N TRP A 330 -1.15 3.52 -16.91
CA TRP A 330 -1.85 3.22 -18.14
C TRP A 330 -1.03 3.67 -19.35
N ALA A 331 -0.97 2.83 -20.39
CA ALA A 331 -0.01 3.00 -21.48
C ALA A 331 -0.41 4.03 -22.57
N GLY A 332 -1.65 4.53 -22.61
CA GLY A 332 -2.09 5.28 -23.78
C GLY A 332 -2.53 4.39 -24.95
N GLU A 333 -3.24 4.97 -25.92
CA GLU A 333 -3.51 4.30 -27.20
C GLU A 333 -2.23 4.01 -28.01
N SER A 334 -1.19 4.84 -27.84
CA SER A 334 0.09 4.65 -28.53
C SER A 334 1.01 3.68 -27.80
N GLY A 335 0.84 3.47 -26.49
CA GLY A 335 1.77 2.70 -25.66
C GLY A 335 3.17 3.33 -25.53
N GLN A 336 3.39 4.52 -26.09
CA GLN A 336 4.69 5.15 -26.19
C GLN A 336 4.83 6.25 -25.13
N THR A 337 5.69 5.98 -24.17
CA THR A 337 6.13 6.97 -23.18
C THR A 337 7.64 7.09 -23.21
N ALA A 338 8.17 8.26 -22.87
CA ALA A 338 9.59 8.47 -22.65
C ALA A 338 9.82 9.24 -21.36
N VAL A 339 11.04 9.19 -20.83
CA VAL A 339 11.49 10.04 -19.72
C VAL A 339 12.71 10.85 -20.14
N MET A 340 12.82 12.08 -19.67
CA MET A 340 14.00 12.93 -19.86
C MET A 340 14.19 13.81 -18.63
N TYR A 341 15.44 14.22 -18.39
CA TYR A 341 15.71 15.36 -17.53
C TYR A 341 16.57 16.42 -18.24
N TRP A 342 16.42 17.68 -17.86
CA TRP A 342 17.10 18.81 -18.49
C TRP A 342 17.33 20.00 -17.57
#